data_AF-A0A7S4WG31-F1
#
_entry.id   AF-A0A7S4WG31-F1
#
_cell.length_a   1.000
_cell.length_b   1.000
_cell.length_c   1.000
_cell.angle_alpha   90.00
_cell.angle_beta   90.00
_cell.angle_gamma   90.00
#
_symmetry.space_group_name_H-M   'P 1'
#
loop_
_entity.id
_entity.type
_entity.pdbx_description
1 polymer ?
#
loop_
_entity_poly.entity_id
_entity_poly.type
_entity_poly.pdbx_seq_one_letter_code
_entity_poly.pdbx_strand_id
1 'polypeptide(L)'
;ADADGPADDKLAIACGPADAGGPAHGLAYADGPAGNKLAIANCPADAGGSAHSFADADDPAGHQPAIANGPTDADSHAHNLADANGPAGDKLAIANGPADADGPAHGLADADGPAGDKLAIANGTADAESPAHGLADVDGPAGSNLAIANGPADADDPAHGLAYADGPAGDNLAITNGPADTDGPARSASPTPRGPANDNLAIANGSADADGPADADGPAHGLADADAPPTPEALPTASP
;
A
#
# COMPACT_ATOMS: atom_id res chain seq x y z
N ALA A 1 15.91 -12.87 8.64
CA ALA A 1 15.54 -14.22 9.09
C ALA A 1 15.16 -15.01 7.86
N ASP A 2 15.65 -16.24 7.78
CA ASP A 2 15.44 -17.12 6.65
C ASP A 2 14.94 -18.45 7.21
N ALA A 3 13.82 -18.94 6.67
CA ALA A 3 13.18 -20.16 7.09
C ALA A 3 13.29 -21.28 6.04
N ASP A 4 14.46 -21.48 5.42
CA ASP A 4 14.70 -22.60 4.50
C ASP A 4 14.67 -24.01 5.15
N GLY A 5 14.07 -24.99 4.48
CA GLY A 5 14.08 -26.41 4.90
C GLY A 5 12.82 -27.24 4.56
N PRO A 6 12.82 -28.56 4.82
CA PRO A 6 11.80 -29.50 4.30
C PRO A 6 10.46 -29.53 5.07
N ALA A 7 10.20 -28.55 5.94
CA ALA A 7 8.96 -28.50 6.72
C ALA A 7 7.85 -27.80 5.94
N ASP A 8 6.66 -28.39 5.95
CA ASP A 8 5.48 -27.90 5.22
C ASP A 8 5.10 -26.47 5.68
N ASP A 9 5.16 -26.20 6.99
CA ASP A 9 4.89 -24.86 7.55
C ASP A 9 6.17 -24.09 7.88
N LYS A 10 6.24 -22.80 7.50
CA LYS A 10 7.39 -21.91 7.74
C LYS A 10 7.01 -20.63 8.46
N LEU A 11 7.91 -20.18 9.33
CA LEU A 11 7.81 -18.90 10.02
C LEU A 11 9.16 -18.19 9.96
N ALA A 12 9.20 -17.05 9.29
CA ALA A 12 10.33 -16.14 9.27
C ALA A 12 9.93 -14.83 9.93
N ILE A 13 10.55 -14.50 11.07
CA ILE A 13 10.35 -13.22 11.75
C ILE A 13 11.69 -12.50 11.83
N ALA A 14 11.76 -11.30 11.28
CA ALA A 14 12.89 -10.40 11.42
C ALA A 14 12.47 -9.13 12.15
N CYS A 15 13.27 -8.72 13.12
CA CYS A 15 13.08 -7.47 13.85
C CYS A 15 14.42 -6.73 13.89
N GLY A 16 14.43 -5.47 13.47
CA GLY A 16 15.57 -4.58 13.68
C GLY A 16 15.79 -4.28 15.17
N PRO A 17 17.01 -3.82 15.57
CA PRO A 17 17.23 -3.34 16.94
C PRO A 17 16.31 -2.15 17.23
N ALA A 18 15.73 -2.04 18.43
CA ALA A 18 14.69 -1.03 18.73
C ALA A 18 15.10 0.43 18.42
N ASP A 19 16.37 0.77 18.67
CA ASP A 19 17.00 2.03 18.26
C ASP A 19 18.17 1.72 17.32
N ALA A 20 18.08 2.17 16.07
CA ALA A 20 19.19 2.17 15.16
C ALA A 20 19.64 3.61 14.92
N GLY A 21 20.74 4.04 15.54
CA GLY A 21 21.38 5.35 15.21
C GLY A 21 22.02 5.40 13.82
N GLY A 22 21.56 4.56 12.90
CA GLY A 22 22.08 4.34 11.54
C GLY A 22 21.11 3.44 10.76
N PRO A 23 21.50 2.97 9.56
CA PRO A 23 20.60 2.20 8.69
C PRO A 23 20.05 0.95 9.38
N ALA A 24 18.78 0.68 9.13
CA ALA A 24 18.01 -0.37 9.76
C ALA A 24 17.33 -1.26 8.73
N HIS A 25 17.49 -2.57 8.86
CA HIS A 25 16.92 -3.53 7.90
C HIS A 25 16.27 -4.71 8.63
N GLY A 26 14.97 -4.94 8.37
CA GLY A 26 14.26 -6.16 8.71
C GLY A 26 14.00 -6.96 7.45
N LEU A 27 14.64 -8.12 7.28
CA LEU A 27 14.42 -8.98 6.10
C LEU A 27 13.90 -10.34 6.54
N ALA A 28 12.72 -10.77 6.10
CA ALA A 28 12.12 -12.05 6.43
C ALA A 28 11.75 -12.81 5.15
N TYR A 29 12.31 -14.00 4.96
CA TYR A 29 12.05 -14.86 3.81
C TYR A 29 11.48 -16.20 4.30
N ALA A 30 10.31 -16.57 3.81
CA ALA A 30 9.65 -17.84 4.10
C ALA A 30 9.42 -18.64 2.80
N ASP A 31 10.46 -19.34 2.34
CA ASP A 31 10.45 -20.22 1.16
C ASP A 31 10.43 -21.71 1.59
N GLY A 32 9.93 -22.60 0.74
CA GLY A 32 9.97 -24.04 0.96
C GLY A 32 9.16 -24.90 -0.01
N PRO A 33 8.86 -26.16 0.39
CA PRO A 33 7.82 -26.96 -0.25
C PRO A 33 6.44 -26.60 0.31
N ALA A 34 5.38 -26.98 -0.42
CA ALA A 34 3.97 -26.69 -0.12
C ALA A 34 3.60 -26.68 1.39
N GLY A 35 2.93 -25.63 1.83
CA GLY A 35 2.28 -25.49 3.13
C GLY A 35 2.13 -24.03 3.55
N ASN A 36 1.85 -23.76 4.84
CA ASN A 36 1.58 -22.38 5.26
C ASN A 36 2.88 -21.65 5.57
N LYS A 37 3.08 -20.48 4.96
CA LYS A 37 4.23 -19.62 5.24
C LYS A 37 3.78 -18.42 6.04
N LEU A 38 4.71 -17.80 6.73
CA LEU A 38 4.50 -16.50 7.35
C LEU A 38 5.84 -15.78 7.41
N ALA A 39 5.96 -14.71 6.62
CA ALA A 39 7.08 -13.78 6.66
C ALA A 39 6.64 -12.50 7.36
N ILE A 40 7.33 -12.13 8.44
CA ILE A 40 7.11 -10.88 9.15
C ILE A 40 8.43 -10.14 9.29
N ALA A 41 8.52 -8.96 8.69
CA ALA A 41 9.65 -8.07 8.80
C ALA A 41 9.24 -6.79 9.51
N ASN A 42 9.85 -6.53 10.67
CA ASN A 42 9.66 -5.29 11.41
C ASN A 42 10.96 -4.50 11.38
N CYS A 43 10.89 -3.25 10.92
CA CYS A 43 11.96 -2.30 11.17
C CYS A 43 11.99 -1.87 12.66
N PRO A 44 13.11 -1.29 13.15
CA PRO A 44 13.21 -0.65 14.46
C PRO A 44 12.07 0.30 14.75
N ALA A 45 11.87 0.66 16.02
CA ALA A 45 10.95 1.74 16.33
C ALA A 45 11.50 3.09 15.83
N ASP A 46 12.81 3.31 16.01
CA ASP A 46 13.49 4.55 15.64
C ASP A 46 14.71 4.23 14.76
N ALA A 47 14.75 4.85 13.58
CA ALA A 47 15.82 4.69 12.61
C ALA A 47 16.35 6.07 12.19
N GLY A 48 17.47 6.49 12.79
CA GLY A 48 18.19 7.71 12.41
C GLY A 48 18.92 7.64 11.06
N GLY A 49 18.58 6.65 10.22
CA GLY A 49 19.13 6.40 8.90
C GLY A 49 18.14 5.59 8.06
N SER A 50 18.53 5.15 6.87
CA SER A 50 17.60 4.45 5.97
C SER A 50 17.01 3.18 6.62
N ALA A 51 15.69 3.08 6.64
CA ALA A 51 14.92 2.03 7.26
C ALA A 51 14.23 1.18 6.19
N HIS A 52 14.51 -0.11 6.14
CA HIS A 52 13.87 -1.01 5.19
C HIS A 52 13.29 -2.23 5.89
N SER A 53 12.03 -2.57 5.60
CA SER A 53 11.47 -3.87 5.93
C SER A 53 11.09 -4.60 4.66
N PHE A 54 11.47 -5.87 4.56
CA PHE A 54 11.16 -6.73 3.43
C PHE A 54 10.68 -8.07 3.95
N ALA A 55 9.43 -8.42 3.63
CA ALA A 55 8.84 -9.72 3.93
C ALA A 55 8.49 -10.41 2.61
N ASP A 56 8.94 -11.64 2.43
CA ASP A 56 8.71 -12.42 1.22
C ASP A 56 8.28 -13.84 1.59
N ALA A 57 7.13 -14.24 1.09
CA ALA A 57 6.55 -15.56 1.22
C ALA A 57 6.28 -16.15 -0.17
N ASP A 58 7.10 -17.10 -0.60
CA ASP A 58 6.99 -17.77 -1.90
C ASP A 58 6.90 -19.29 -1.70
N ASP A 59 5.92 -19.95 -2.31
CA ASP A 59 5.73 -21.40 -2.20
C ASP A 59 4.84 -21.98 -3.32
N PRO A 60 4.99 -23.27 -3.70
CA PRO A 60 4.16 -23.89 -4.72
C PRO A 60 2.66 -23.95 -4.41
N ALA A 61 2.28 -23.99 -3.12
CA ALA A 61 0.89 -24.07 -2.67
C ALA A 61 0.76 -23.77 -1.18
N GLY A 62 -0.30 -23.07 -0.76
CA GLY A 62 -0.64 -22.89 0.66
C GLY A 62 -1.09 -21.47 0.96
N HIS A 63 -1.15 -21.09 2.24
CA HIS A 63 -1.39 -19.69 2.63
C HIS A 63 -0.05 -18.98 2.77
N GLN A 64 0.10 -17.84 2.10
CA GLN A 64 1.35 -17.08 1.97
C GLN A 64 1.21 -15.65 2.51
N PRO A 65 1.11 -15.44 3.83
CA PRO A 65 1.20 -14.10 4.42
C PRO A 65 2.63 -13.56 4.48
N ALA A 66 2.82 -12.39 3.90
CA ALA A 66 3.99 -11.52 4.04
C ALA A 66 3.57 -10.19 4.67
N ILE A 67 4.25 -9.78 5.74
CA ILE A 67 3.94 -8.57 6.50
C ILE A 67 5.22 -7.77 6.72
N ALA A 68 5.28 -6.56 6.16
CA ALA A 68 6.39 -5.63 6.31
C ALA A 68 5.93 -4.38 7.07
N ASN A 69 6.51 -4.14 8.25
CA ASN A 69 6.19 -3.01 9.10
C ASN A 69 7.36 -2.03 9.13
N GLY A 70 7.09 -0.79 8.75
CA GLY A 70 7.99 0.33 8.90
C GLY A 70 8.30 0.69 10.34
N PRO A 71 9.29 1.58 10.53
CA PRO A 71 9.59 2.09 11.84
C PRO A 71 8.47 2.99 12.36
N THR A 72 8.52 3.32 13.65
CA THR A 72 7.68 4.40 14.16
C THR A 72 8.20 5.73 13.63
N ASP A 73 9.51 5.93 13.61
CA ASP A 73 10.18 7.16 13.22
C ASP A 73 11.36 6.87 12.26
N ALA A 74 11.50 7.68 11.21
CA ALA A 74 12.55 7.57 10.21
C ALA A 74 13.05 8.94 9.74
N ASP A 75 14.23 9.35 10.22
CA ASP A 75 14.94 10.58 9.82
C ASP A 75 15.37 10.61 8.32
N SER A 76 15.17 9.51 7.58
CA SER A 76 15.65 9.37 6.21
C SER A 76 14.71 8.50 5.38
N HIS A 77 15.24 7.67 4.48
CA HIS A 77 14.43 6.90 3.55
C HIS A 77 13.84 5.67 4.23
N ALA A 78 12.52 5.50 4.15
CA ALA A 78 11.81 4.36 4.70
C ALA A 78 11.11 3.55 3.59
N HIS A 79 11.44 2.26 3.43
CA HIS A 79 10.78 1.40 2.43
C HIS A 79 10.37 0.08 3.03
N ASN A 80 9.07 -0.20 2.99
CA ASN A 80 8.48 -1.40 3.55
C ASN A 80 7.80 -2.15 2.41
N LEU A 81 8.28 -3.35 2.14
CA LEU A 81 7.85 -4.17 1.02
C LEU A 81 7.43 -5.55 1.51
N ALA A 82 6.19 -5.91 1.24
CA ALA A 82 5.66 -7.24 1.47
C ALA A 82 5.33 -7.89 0.13
N ASP A 83 5.84 -9.10 -0.08
CA ASP A 83 5.69 -9.85 -1.32
C ASP A 83 5.18 -11.26 -1.00
N ALA A 84 4.07 -11.66 -1.63
CA ALA A 84 3.42 -12.95 -1.42
C ALA A 84 3.21 -13.68 -2.76
N ASN A 85 4.12 -14.60 -3.09
CA ASN A 85 4.24 -15.24 -4.40
C ASN A 85 3.99 -16.75 -4.39
N GLY A 86 3.94 -17.33 -5.60
CA GLY A 86 3.79 -18.77 -5.79
C GLY A 86 2.67 -19.24 -6.74
N PRO A 87 2.73 -20.47 -7.27
CA PRO A 87 1.82 -20.95 -8.30
C PRO A 87 0.37 -21.20 -7.85
N ALA A 88 0.10 -21.45 -6.57
CA ALA A 88 -1.25 -21.74 -6.08
C ALA A 88 -1.43 -21.34 -4.61
N GLY A 89 -2.69 -21.15 -4.19
CA GLY A 89 -3.06 -20.89 -2.80
C GLY A 89 -3.27 -19.41 -2.51
N ASP A 90 -3.65 -19.12 -1.26
CA ASP A 90 -4.09 -17.78 -0.86
C ASP A 90 -2.89 -16.92 -0.48
N LYS A 91 -2.85 -15.69 -0.97
CA LYS A 91 -1.74 -14.76 -0.82
C LYS A 91 -2.18 -13.53 -0.07
N LEU A 92 -1.37 -13.11 0.89
CA LEU A 92 -1.62 -11.92 1.67
C LEU A 92 -0.33 -11.13 1.81
N ALA A 93 -0.24 -9.98 1.15
CA ALA A 93 0.83 -9.02 1.36
C ALA A 93 0.31 -7.81 2.12
N ILE A 94 0.97 -7.46 3.23
CA ILE A 94 0.64 -6.26 4.01
C ILE A 94 1.91 -5.46 4.22
N ALA A 95 1.95 -4.23 3.71
CA ALA A 95 3.05 -3.31 3.95
C ALA A 95 2.55 -2.05 4.63
N ASN A 96 3.16 -1.72 5.77
CA ASN A 96 2.88 -0.51 6.52
C ASN A 96 4.08 0.43 6.40
N GLY A 97 3.86 1.64 5.88
CA GLY A 97 4.78 2.76 5.95
C GLY A 97 5.15 3.10 7.40
N PRO A 98 6.19 3.93 7.61
CA PRO A 98 6.47 4.44 8.94
C PRO A 98 5.33 5.29 9.49
N ALA A 99 5.27 5.46 10.81
CA ALA A 99 4.32 6.41 11.38
C ALA A 99 4.75 7.85 11.08
N ASP A 100 6.02 8.16 11.27
CA ASP A 100 6.64 9.46 11.01
C ASP A 100 7.89 9.29 10.13
N ALA A 101 8.10 10.21 9.19
CA ALA A 101 9.25 10.19 8.29
C ALA A 101 9.64 11.58 7.77
N ASP A 102 10.85 12.02 8.15
CA ASP A 102 11.47 13.23 7.58
C ASP A 102 11.87 13.03 6.11
N GLY A 103 12.16 11.78 5.72
CA GLY A 103 12.60 11.41 4.37
C GLY A 103 11.58 10.60 3.57
N PRO A 104 11.88 10.28 2.30
CA PRO A 104 10.93 9.60 1.43
C PRO A 104 10.49 8.24 1.99
N ALA A 105 9.18 7.98 1.98
CA ALA A 105 8.61 6.85 2.70
C ALA A 105 7.59 6.06 1.87
N HIS A 106 7.74 4.74 1.81
CA HIS A 106 6.92 3.88 0.97
C HIS A 106 6.45 2.63 1.72
N GLY A 107 5.14 2.33 1.63
CA GLY A 107 4.56 1.03 1.91
C GLY A 107 4.14 0.37 0.60
N LEU A 108 4.71 -0.78 0.27
CA LEU A 108 4.52 -1.51 -0.98
C LEU A 108 4.08 -2.96 -0.70
N ALA A 109 2.91 -3.35 -1.18
CA ALA A 109 2.41 -4.71 -1.03
C ALA A 109 2.14 -5.33 -2.40
N ASP A 110 2.69 -6.51 -2.64
CA ASP A 110 2.55 -7.26 -3.89
C ASP A 110 2.11 -8.70 -3.59
N ALA A 111 1.06 -9.17 -4.26
CA ALA A 111 0.56 -10.53 -4.09
C ALA A 111 0.23 -11.14 -5.46
N ASP A 112 1.13 -11.97 -5.98
CA ASP A 112 1.05 -12.47 -7.35
C ASP A 112 0.97 -13.98 -7.46
N GLY A 113 0.13 -14.48 -8.38
CA GLY A 113 0.25 -15.86 -8.83
C GLY A 113 -0.90 -16.44 -9.66
N PRO A 114 -0.68 -17.60 -10.30
CA PRO A 114 -1.60 -18.27 -11.22
C PRO A 114 -3.00 -18.52 -10.67
N ALA A 115 -3.11 -18.92 -9.41
CA ALA A 115 -4.37 -19.40 -8.83
C ALA A 115 -4.43 -19.13 -7.33
N GLY A 116 -5.65 -18.93 -6.84
CA GLY A 116 -5.94 -18.65 -5.43
C GLY A 116 -6.31 -17.20 -5.20
N ASP A 117 -6.84 -16.91 -4.02
CA ASP A 117 -7.28 -15.56 -3.64
C ASP A 117 -6.08 -14.72 -3.22
N LYS A 118 -6.08 -13.45 -3.61
CA LYS A 118 -4.94 -12.57 -3.47
C LYS A 118 -5.36 -11.24 -2.87
N LEU A 119 -4.64 -10.85 -1.84
CA LEU A 119 -4.88 -9.62 -1.10
C LEU A 119 -3.57 -8.88 -0.89
N ALA A 120 -3.46 -7.68 -1.45
CA ALA A 120 -2.40 -6.73 -1.13
C ALA A 120 -2.98 -5.52 -0.39
N ILE A 121 -2.39 -5.18 0.75
CA ILE A 121 -2.74 -4.00 1.54
C ILE A 121 -1.48 -3.17 1.77
N ALA A 122 -1.48 -1.95 1.25
CA ALA A 122 -0.40 -1.00 1.47
C ALA A 122 -0.92 0.23 2.20
N ASN A 123 -0.33 0.52 3.35
CA ASN A 123 -0.57 1.74 4.10
C ASN A 123 0.62 2.68 3.93
N GLY A 124 0.36 3.91 3.49
CA GLY A 124 1.33 4.99 3.48
C GLY A 124 1.70 5.43 4.90
N THR A 125 2.43 6.54 4.99
CA THR A 125 2.85 7.10 6.29
C THR A 125 1.72 7.76 7.04
N ALA A 126 1.81 7.86 8.36
CA ALA A 126 0.85 8.72 9.08
C ALA A 126 1.24 10.19 8.89
N ASP A 127 2.52 10.51 9.00
CA ASP A 127 3.10 11.85 8.84
C ASP A 127 4.38 11.75 8.00
N ALA A 128 4.61 12.72 7.10
CA ALA A 128 5.82 12.78 6.29
C ALA A 128 6.16 14.20 5.82
N GLU A 129 7.39 14.65 6.11
CA GLU A 129 7.92 15.91 5.56
C GLU A 129 8.39 15.78 4.09
N SER A 130 8.37 14.55 3.55
CA SER A 130 8.94 14.16 2.26
C SER A 130 7.96 13.30 1.45
N PRO A 131 8.25 12.97 0.17
CA PRO A 131 7.33 12.21 -0.66
C PRO A 131 6.96 10.85 -0.06
N ALA A 132 5.66 10.60 0.08
CA ALA A 132 5.15 9.43 0.77
C ALA A 132 4.08 8.66 -0.04
N HIS A 133 4.23 7.33 -0.10
CA HIS A 133 3.41 6.50 -1.00
C HIS A 133 2.92 5.20 -0.33
N GLY A 134 1.66 4.85 -0.58
CA GLY A 134 1.10 3.52 -0.35
C GLY A 134 0.72 2.87 -1.68
N LEU A 135 1.34 1.73 -2.02
CA LEU A 135 1.11 1.03 -3.29
C LEU A 135 0.76 -0.45 -3.07
N ALA A 136 -0.40 -0.88 -3.54
CA ALA A 136 -0.83 -2.26 -3.51
C ALA A 136 -1.01 -2.79 -4.94
N ASP A 137 -0.39 -3.92 -5.25
CA ASP A 137 -0.50 -4.61 -6.54
C ASP A 137 -0.90 -6.07 -6.34
N VAL A 138 -1.74 -6.57 -7.25
CA VAL A 138 -2.20 -7.95 -7.30
C VAL A 138 -2.41 -8.35 -8.75
N ASP A 139 -1.67 -9.34 -9.22
CA ASP A 139 -1.86 -9.98 -10.52
C ASP A 139 -2.08 -11.50 -10.39
N GLY A 140 -3.05 -11.99 -11.16
CA GLY A 140 -3.08 -13.40 -11.46
C GLY A 140 -4.21 -13.84 -12.37
N PRO A 141 -4.00 -14.94 -13.12
CA PRO A 141 -4.95 -15.44 -14.10
C PRO A 141 -6.22 -16.06 -13.54
N ALA A 142 -6.25 -16.47 -12.27
CA ALA A 142 -7.44 -17.04 -11.63
C ALA A 142 -7.50 -16.69 -10.14
N GLY A 143 -8.72 -16.54 -9.61
CA GLY A 143 -9.00 -16.26 -8.19
C GLY A 143 -9.61 -14.87 -8.00
N SER A 144 -9.89 -14.50 -6.74
CA SER A 144 -10.27 -13.14 -6.40
C SER A 144 -9.03 -12.30 -6.12
N ASN A 145 -8.93 -11.12 -6.74
CA ASN A 145 -7.80 -10.21 -6.62
C ASN A 145 -8.28 -8.92 -5.94
N LEU A 146 -7.72 -8.60 -4.78
CA LEU A 146 -8.07 -7.43 -4.00
C LEU A 146 -6.82 -6.62 -3.64
N ALA A 147 -6.72 -5.42 -4.20
CA ALA A 147 -5.68 -4.46 -3.84
C ALA A 147 -6.29 -3.29 -3.06
N ILE A 148 -5.70 -2.96 -1.92
CA ILE A 148 -6.09 -1.83 -1.08
C ILE A 148 -4.87 -0.98 -0.80
N ALA A 149 -4.89 0.27 -1.26
CA ALA A 149 -3.83 1.24 -0.99
C ALA A 149 -4.38 2.44 -0.23
N ASN A 150 -3.75 2.78 0.88
CA ASN A 150 -4.00 4.00 1.61
C ASN A 150 -2.80 4.92 1.42
N GLY A 151 -3.02 6.11 0.88
CA GLY A 151 -2.05 7.19 0.88
C GLY A 151 -1.73 7.65 2.30
N PRO A 152 -0.74 8.54 2.45
CA PRO A 152 -0.36 9.05 3.77
C PRO A 152 -1.47 9.88 4.41
N ALA A 153 -1.53 9.93 5.74
CA ALA A 153 -2.53 10.75 6.42
C ALA A 153 -2.16 12.24 6.35
N ASP A 154 -0.90 12.58 6.55
CA ASP A 154 -0.34 13.94 6.43
C ASP A 154 0.95 13.90 5.61
N ALA A 155 1.17 14.89 4.75
CA ALA A 155 2.38 15.02 3.96
C ALA A 155 2.66 16.45 3.44
N ASP A 156 3.84 16.98 3.74
CA ASP A 156 4.28 18.28 3.22
C ASP A 156 4.56 18.25 1.70
N ASP A 157 4.93 17.07 1.20
CA ASP A 157 5.45 16.83 -0.14
C ASP A 157 4.53 15.89 -0.95
N PRO A 158 4.83 15.58 -2.24
CA PRO A 158 3.96 14.76 -3.06
C PRO A 158 3.58 13.40 -2.45
N ALA A 159 2.26 13.15 -2.38
CA ALA A 159 1.69 12.04 -1.64
C ALA A 159 0.73 11.21 -2.49
N HIS A 160 0.88 9.89 -2.46
CA HIS A 160 0.13 8.99 -3.35
C HIS A 160 -0.40 7.73 -2.66
N GLY A 161 -1.65 7.37 -2.96
CA GLY A 161 -2.17 6.01 -2.80
C GLY A 161 -2.42 5.42 -4.18
N LEU A 162 -1.98 4.19 -4.48
CA LEU A 162 -2.30 3.50 -5.73
C LEU A 162 -2.59 2.01 -5.52
N ALA A 163 -3.73 1.55 -6.04
CA ALA A 163 -4.11 0.15 -6.01
C ALA A 163 -4.30 -0.40 -7.43
N TYR A 164 -3.70 -1.56 -7.70
CA TYR A 164 -3.80 -2.29 -8.96
C TYR A 164 -4.25 -3.72 -8.65
N ALA A 165 -5.33 -4.15 -9.31
CA ALA A 165 -5.80 -5.53 -9.23
C ALA A 165 -6.15 -5.96 -10.64
N ASP A 166 -5.37 -6.87 -11.23
CA ASP A 166 -5.53 -7.31 -12.62
C ASP A 166 -5.64 -8.83 -12.70
N GLY A 167 -6.44 -9.33 -13.65
CA GLY A 167 -6.67 -10.77 -13.76
C GLY A 167 -7.65 -11.16 -14.88
N PRO A 168 -7.26 -12.06 -15.81
CA PRO A 168 -8.13 -12.53 -16.88
C PRO A 168 -9.27 -13.46 -16.43
N ALA A 169 -9.33 -13.93 -15.18
CA ALA A 169 -10.49 -14.66 -14.68
C ALA A 169 -10.65 -14.50 -13.16
N GLY A 170 -11.86 -14.15 -12.73
CA GLY A 170 -12.20 -13.93 -11.32
C GLY A 170 -12.50 -12.46 -11.00
N ASP A 171 -12.83 -12.19 -9.75
CA ASP A 171 -13.26 -10.86 -9.32
C ASP A 171 -12.05 -10.00 -9.01
N ASN A 172 -11.94 -8.84 -9.64
CA ASN A 172 -10.84 -7.90 -9.40
C ASN A 172 -11.39 -6.63 -8.74
N LEU A 173 -10.83 -6.27 -7.60
CA LEU A 173 -11.20 -5.08 -6.85
C LEU A 173 -9.97 -4.28 -6.46
N ALA A 174 -9.88 -3.04 -6.95
CA ALA A 174 -8.86 -2.08 -6.55
C ALA A 174 -9.52 -0.96 -5.73
N ILE A 175 -9.07 -0.76 -4.50
CA ILE A 175 -9.53 0.30 -3.61
C ILE A 175 -8.34 1.18 -3.24
N THR A 176 -8.49 2.48 -3.46
CA THR A 176 -7.49 3.46 -3.04
C THR A 176 -8.15 4.54 -2.20
N ASN A 177 -7.54 4.83 -1.07
CA ASN A 177 -7.78 6.06 -0.33
C ASN A 177 -6.58 6.99 -0.58
N GLY A 178 -6.85 8.18 -1.10
CA GLY A 178 -5.84 9.21 -1.29
C GLY A 178 -5.33 9.75 0.03
N PRO A 179 -4.32 10.62 -0.03
CA PRO A 179 -3.81 11.31 1.15
C PRO A 179 -4.91 12.08 1.89
N ALA A 180 -4.88 12.14 3.23
CA ALA A 180 -5.92 12.87 3.95
C ALA A 180 -5.65 14.39 3.97
N ASP A 181 -4.42 14.79 4.30
CA ASP A 181 -3.94 16.18 4.34
C ASP A 181 -2.60 16.27 3.60
N THR A 182 -2.43 17.26 2.72
CA THR A 182 -1.14 17.49 2.04
C THR A 182 -0.91 18.94 1.62
N ASP A 183 0.30 19.46 1.88
CA ASP A 183 0.74 20.73 1.28
C ASP A 183 1.16 20.57 -0.20
N GLY A 184 1.54 19.33 -0.57
CA GLY A 184 2.03 18.97 -1.90
C GLY A 184 0.96 18.45 -2.89
N PRO A 185 1.39 18.02 -4.09
CA PRO A 185 0.53 17.29 -5.02
C PRO A 185 0.04 15.95 -4.44
N ALA A 186 -1.26 15.71 -4.52
CA ALA A 186 -1.87 14.49 -4.00
C ALA A 186 -2.53 13.66 -5.11
N ARG A 187 -2.36 12.33 -5.06
CA ARG A 187 -3.00 11.43 -6.03
C ARG A 187 -3.55 10.16 -5.39
N SER A 188 -4.75 9.80 -5.81
CA SER A 188 -5.37 8.50 -5.56
C SER A 188 -5.67 7.85 -6.90
N ALA A 189 -5.23 6.60 -7.13
CA ALA A 189 -5.62 5.91 -8.36
C ALA A 189 -5.90 4.43 -8.14
N SER A 190 -7.07 4.04 -8.62
CA SER A 190 -7.47 2.65 -8.80
C SER A 190 -7.91 2.53 -10.25
N PRO A 191 -7.02 2.17 -11.19
CA PRO A 191 -7.44 1.90 -12.56
C PRO A 191 -8.45 0.77 -12.57
N THR A 192 -9.45 0.85 -13.44
CA THR A 192 -10.40 -0.25 -13.60
C THR A 192 -9.63 -1.53 -13.98
N PRO A 193 -9.79 -2.62 -13.20
CA PRO A 193 -9.15 -3.89 -13.49
C PRO A 193 -9.36 -4.38 -14.91
N ARG A 194 -8.33 -4.97 -15.50
CA ARG A 194 -8.37 -5.53 -16.85
C ARG A 194 -8.70 -7.02 -16.78
N GLY A 195 -9.87 -7.40 -17.29
CA GLY A 195 -10.29 -8.80 -17.39
C GLY A 195 -11.65 -8.96 -18.06
N PRO A 196 -11.98 -10.17 -18.57
CA PRO A 196 -13.30 -10.52 -19.08
C PRO A 196 -14.33 -10.77 -17.98
N ALA A 197 -13.94 -10.71 -16.70
CA ALA A 197 -14.82 -10.98 -15.58
C ALA A 197 -15.80 -9.84 -15.32
N ASN A 198 -16.95 -10.20 -14.75
CA ASN A 198 -18.14 -9.36 -14.71
C ASN A 198 -18.12 -8.35 -13.54
N ASP A 199 -17.27 -8.60 -12.53
CA ASP A 199 -17.28 -7.91 -11.24
C ASP A 199 -15.97 -7.12 -11.01
N ASN A 200 -15.34 -6.66 -12.10
CA ASN A 200 -14.20 -5.76 -12.03
C ASN A 200 -14.64 -4.39 -11.50
N LEU A 201 -14.13 -4.01 -10.32
CA LEU A 201 -14.46 -2.77 -9.66
C LEU A 201 -13.20 -2.01 -9.25
N ALA A 202 -13.23 -0.71 -9.47
CA ALA A 202 -12.23 0.21 -8.96
C ALA A 202 -12.93 1.28 -8.13
N ILE A 203 -12.36 1.61 -6.99
CA ILE A 203 -12.80 2.70 -6.13
C ILE A 203 -11.57 3.55 -5.83
N ALA A 204 -11.61 4.82 -6.18
CA ALA A 204 -10.58 5.80 -5.82
C ALA A 204 -11.24 6.92 -5.01
N ASN A 205 -10.94 6.98 -3.72
CA ASN A 205 -11.31 8.11 -2.88
C ASN A 205 -10.17 9.13 -2.99
N GLY A 206 -10.47 10.34 -3.44
CA GLY A 206 -9.51 11.44 -3.55
C GLY A 206 -9.08 11.99 -2.18
N SER A 207 -8.22 12.99 -2.19
CA SER A 207 -7.75 13.64 -0.97
C SER A 207 -8.86 14.44 -0.27
N ALA A 208 -8.82 14.48 1.06
CA ALA A 208 -9.81 15.20 1.86
C ALA A 208 -9.47 16.70 1.97
N ASP A 209 -8.19 17.02 2.18
CA ASP A 209 -7.65 18.38 2.25
C ASP A 209 -6.29 18.39 1.53
N ALA A 210 -6.11 19.27 0.56
CA ALA A 210 -4.85 19.38 -0.17
C ALA A 210 -4.69 20.82 -0.66
N ASP A 211 -3.60 21.47 -0.22
CA ASP A 211 -3.24 22.82 -0.67
C ASP A 211 -2.60 22.80 -2.08
N GLY A 212 -2.09 21.63 -2.50
CA GLY A 212 -1.59 21.34 -3.84
C GLY A 212 -2.63 20.73 -4.80
N PRO A 213 -2.27 20.45 -6.06
CA PRO A 213 -3.18 19.79 -7.00
C PRO A 213 -3.51 18.37 -6.53
N ALA A 214 -4.80 18.08 -6.35
CA ALA A 214 -5.31 16.77 -5.96
C ALA A 214 -6.13 16.12 -7.09
N ASP A 215 -5.75 14.90 -7.47
CA ASP A 215 -6.41 14.12 -8.52
C ASP A 215 -6.81 12.72 -8.04
N ALA A 216 -7.99 12.26 -8.47
CA ALA A 216 -8.48 10.90 -8.26
C ALA A 216 -8.76 10.21 -9.61
N ASP A 217 -7.95 9.19 -9.95
CA ASP A 217 -8.07 8.42 -11.19
C ASP A 217 -8.80 7.08 -10.92
N GLY A 218 -10.11 7.04 -11.18
CA GLY A 218 -10.97 5.86 -11.02
C GLY A 218 -12.44 6.25 -10.83
N PRO A 219 -13.39 5.30 -10.71
CA PRO A 219 -14.75 5.59 -10.26
C PRO A 219 -14.70 6.19 -8.85
N ALA A 220 -14.81 7.51 -8.76
CA ALA A 220 -14.72 8.24 -7.51
C ALA A 220 -16.07 8.20 -6.76
N HIS A 221 -16.03 7.83 -5.48
CA HIS A 221 -17.16 7.97 -4.55
C HIS A 221 -16.89 9.04 -3.46
N GLY A 222 -15.93 9.93 -3.71
CA GLY A 222 -15.56 11.00 -2.78
C GLY A 222 -16.67 12.04 -2.58
N LEU A 223 -17.09 12.22 -1.33
CA LEU A 223 -17.78 13.42 -0.88
C LEU A 223 -16.74 14.54 -0.76
N ALA A 224 -16.50 15.27 -1.83
CA ALA A 224 -15.78 16.53 -1.73
C ALA A 224 -16.71 17.55 -1.05
N ASP A 225 -16.49 17.82 0.24
CA ASP A 225 -16.99 19.04 0.87
C ASP A 225 -16.08 20.18 0.41
N ALA A 226 -16.27 20.60 -0.83
CA ALA A 226 -15.67 21.83 -1.30
C ALA A 226 -16.40 22.97 -0.57
N ASP A 227 -15.79 23.47 0.51
CA ASP A 227 -16.13 24.72 1.19
C ASP A 227 -15.83 25.92 0.25
N ALA A 228 -16.48 25.93 -0.91
CA ALA A 228 -16.49 27.06 -1.82
C ALA A 228 -17.28 28.20 -1.14
N PRO A 229 -16.67 29.37 -0.87
CA PRO A 229 -17.44 30.48 -0.35
C PRO A 229 -18.57 30.82 -1.32
N PRO A 230 -19.78 31.18 -0.82
CA PRO A 230 -20.90 31.51 -1.69
C PRO A 230 -20.50 32.67 -2.61
N THR A 231 -20.58 32.44 -3.92
CA THR A 231 -20.39 33.49 -4.90
C THR A 231 -21.47 34.56 -4.69
N PRO A 232 -21.13 35.87 -4.66
CA PRO A 232 -22.13 36.91 -4.55
C PRO A 232 -22.97 36.94 -5.83
N GLU A 233 -24.23 36.51 -5.75
CA GLU A 233 -25.21 36.69 -6.82
C GLU A 233 -25.28 38.18 -7.19
N ALA A 234 -24.90 38.49 -8.43
CA ALA A 234 -25.08 39.80 -9.02
C ALA A 234 -26.58 40.09 -9.13
N LEU A 235 -27.06 41.08 -8.37
CA LEU A 235 -28.40 41.64 -8.50
C LEU A 235 -28.62 42.11 -9.95
N PRO A 236 -29.66 41.63 -10.66
CA PRO A 236 -29.97 42.17 -11.98
C PRO A 236 -30.45 43.62 -11.85
N THR A 237 -29.65 44.52 -12.42
CA THR A 237 -30.02 45.92 -12.64
C THR A 237 -31.21 45.99 -13.59
N ALA A 238 -32.32 46.55 -13.13
CA ALA A 238 -33.33 47.12 -14.01
C ALA A 238 -33.40 48.64 -13.74
N SER A 239 -33.05 49.42 -14.76
CA SER A 239 -33.34 50.84 -14.93
C SER A 239 -33.90 51.03 -16.34
N PRO A 240 -34.61 52.11 -16.67
CA PRO A 240 -35.29 53.11 -15.84
C PRO A 240 -36.83 52.97 -15.82
#